data_AF-A0A7S4E8D0-F1
#
_entry.id   AF-A0A7S4E8D0-F1
#
_cell.length_a   1.000
_cell.length_b   1.000
_cell.length_c   1.000
_cell.angle_alpha   90.00
_cell.angle_beta   90.00
_cell.angle_gamma   90.00
#
_symmetry.space_group_name_H-M   'P 1'
#
loop_
_entity.id
_entity.type
_entity.pdbx_description
1 polymer ?
#
loop_
_entity_poly.entity_id
_entity_poly.type
_entity_poly.pdbx_seq_one_letter_code
_entity_poly.pdbx_strand_id
1 'polypeptide(L)'
;MASLEFPAPARAVNEPIAASAPPAPNHPLAARLKPDAGRTAKLQEVRAVYGSGLAMRLAGEDAMASEVARLPGLESSHVLRDTIRGDAESLGFEDVLNLPSEAAEAPKASLHDRAERLYGIGGGGPEII
;
A
#
# COMPACT_ATOMS: atom_id res chain seq x y z
N MET A 1 -67.91 8.73 -12.28
CA MET A 1 -66.46 8.82 -12.55
C MET A 1 -65.87 9.79 -11.55
N ALA A 2 -65.25 9.28 -10.48
CA ALA A 2 -64.59 10.08 -9.46
C ALA A 2 -63.11 9.65 -9.44
N SER A 3 -62.25 10.54 -9.92
CA SER A 3 -60.80 10.36 -9.87
C SER A 3 -60.34 10.43 -8.42
N LEU A 4 -59.69 9.37 -7.94
CA LEU A 4 -59.02 9.36 -6.65
C LEU A 4 -57.59 9.85 -6.83
N GLU A 5 -57.35 11.10 -6.46
CA GLU A 5 -56.01 11.67 -6.30
C GLU A 5 -55.34 10.97 -5.10
N PHE A 6 -54.24 10.26 -5.33
CA PHE A 6 -53.44 9.68 -4.25
C PHE A 6 -52.54 10.75 -3.63
N PRO A 7 -52.45 10.86 -2.30
CA PRO A 7 -51.55 11.82 -1.66
C PRO A 7 -50.08 11.41 -1.88
N ALA A 8 -49.23 12.40 -2.19
CA ALA A 8 -47.80 12.22 -2.46
C ALA A 8 -47.10 11.41 -1.34
N PRO A 9 -46.20 10.48 -1.67
CA PRO A 9 -45.53 9.67 -0.67
C PRO A 9 -44.67 10.55 0.23
N ALA A 10 -44.81 10.32 1.55
CA ALA A 10 -44.04 11.00 2.58
C ALA A 10 -42.54 10.94 2.26
N ARG A 11 -41.92 12.13 2.24
CA ARG A 11 -40.50 12.38 2.04
C ARG A 11 -39.67 11.37 2.83
N ALA A 12 -38.87 10.57 2.13
CA ALA A 12 -38.02 9.55 2.73
C ALA A 12 -37.09 10.20 3.77
N VAL A 13 -37.04 9.61 4.97
CA VAL A 13 -36.23 10.05 6.13
C VAL A 13 -34.72 9.87 5.88
N ASN A 14 -34.30 9.56 4.65
CA ASN A 14 -32.95 9.12 4.32
C ASN A 14 -32.30 9.91 3.18
N GLU A 15 -32.58 11.21 3.08
CA GLU A 15 -31.70 12.10 2.32
C GLU A 15 -30.50 12.46 3.21
N PRO A 16 -29.26 12.14 2.83
CA PRO A 16 -28.10 12.61 3.56
C PRO A 16 -28.07 14.13 3.43
N ILE A 17 -28.28 14.82 4.55
CA ILE A 17 -28.07 16.26 4.64
C ILE A 17 -26.65 16.51 4.15
N ALA A 18 -26.52 17.21 3.02
CA ALA A 18 -25.25 17.69 2.49
C ALA A 18 -24.68 18.74 3.45
N ALA A 19 -24.18 18.29 4.59
CA ALA A 19 -23.31 19.06 5.44
C ALA A 19 -21.97 19.09 4.72
N SER A 20 -21.58 20.28 4.28
CA SER A 20 -20.21 20.62 3.86
C SER A 20 -19.23 20.07 4.90
N ALA A 21 -18.64 18.90 4.63
CA ALA A 21 -17.62 18.33 5.48
C ALA A 21 -16.40 19.27 5.48
N PRO A 22 -15.87 19.67 6.65
CA PRO A 22 -14.61 20.40 6.67
C PRO A 22 -13.53 19.55 6.00
N PRO A 23 -12.65 20.12 5.16
CA PRO A 23 -11.53 19.37 4.61
C PRO A 23 -10.73 18.80 5.78
N ALA A 24 -10.58 17.48 5.83
CA ALA A 24 -9.88 16.83 6.92
C ALA A 24 -8.49 17.49 7.09
N PRO A 25 -8.03 17.78 8.31
CA PRO A 25 -6.66 18.19 8.53
C PRO A 25 -5.78 17.04 8.02
N ASN A 26 -5.06 17.28 6.92
CA ASN A 26 -4.17 16.32 6.29
C ASN A 26 -2.95 16.12 7.19
N HIS A 27 -3.14 15.35 8.27
CA HIS A 27 -2.08 14.91 9.14
C HIS A 27 -1.12 14.05 8.32
N PRO A 28 0.22 14.24 8.41
CA PRO A 28 1.18 13.50 7.59
C PRO A 28 1.10 11.97 7.77
N LEU A 29 0.65 11.51 8.95
CA LEU A 29 0.36 10.09 9.17
C LEU A 29 -0.83 9.58 8.36
N ALA A 30 -1.85 10.41 8.08
CA ALA A 30 -3.01 9.98 7.31
C ALA A 30 -2.63 9.60 5.87
N ALA A 31 -1.68 10.32 5.27
CA ALA A 31 -1.13 9.97 3.96
C ALA A 31 -0.36 8.65 4.00
N ARG A 32 0.39 8.38 5.08
CA ARG A 32 1.13 7.12 5.28
C ARG A 32 0.25 5.92 5.58
N LEU A 33 -0.88 6.13 6.25
CA LEU A 33 -1.79 5.07 6.66
C LEU A 33 -2.84 4.72 5.59
N LYS A 34 -2.80 5.38 4.43
CA LYS A 34 -3.82 5.17 3.40
C LYS A 34 -3.71 3.73 2.88
N PRO A 35 -4.73 2.88 3.10
CA PRO A 35 -4.70 1.53 2.58
C PRO A 35 -4.81 1.58 1.05
N ASP A 36 -4.13 0.65 0.40
CA ASP A 36 -4.23 0.47 -1.03
C ASP A 36 -5.66 0.04 -1.41
N ALA A 37 -6.40 0.97 -2.01
CA ALA A 37 -7.82 0.77 -2.32
C ALA A 37 -8.04 -0.45 -3.23
N GLY A 38 -7.16 -0.68 -4.21
CA GLY A 38 -7.26 -1.83 -5.12
C GLY A 38 -7.07 -3.15 -4.37
N ARG A 39 -6.08 -3.20 -3.50
CA ARG A 39 -5.82 -4.37 -2.65
C ARG A 39 -6.98 -4.68 -1.71
N THR A 40 -7.56 -3.67 -1.07
CA THR A 40 -8.70 -3.87 -0.16
C THR A 40 -9.92 -4.42 -0.88
N ALA A 41 -10.24 -3.90 -2.08
CA ALA A 41 -11.33 -4.41 -2.90
C ALA A 41 -11.13 -5.89 -3.25
N LYS A 42 -9.91 -6.28 -3.67
CA LYS A 42 -9.58 -7.66 -4.00
C LYS A 42 -9.69 -8.61 -2.80
N LEU A 43 -9.32 -8.16 -1.60
CA LEU A 43 -9.51 -8.95 -0.37
C LEU A 43 -11.00 -9.13 -0.02
N GLN A 44 -11.84 -8.13 -0.27
CA GLN A 44 -13.29 -8.26 -0.07
C GLN A 44 -13.90 -9.25 -1.08
N GLU A 45 -13.44 -9.22 -2.33
CA GLU A 45 -13.83 -10.19 -3.35
C GLU A 45 -13.44 -11.61 -2.94
N VAL A 46 -12.18 -11.83 -2.53
CA VAL A 46 -11.72 -13.14 -2.05
C VAL A 46 -12.54 -13.59 -0.85
N ARG A 47 -12.87 -12.69 0.08
CA ARG A 47 -13.75 -12.98 1.21
C ARG A 47 -15.15 -13.41 0.77
N ALA A 48 -15.71 -12.77 -0.25
CA ALA A 48 -17.04 -13.08 -0.77
C ALA A 48 -17.09 -14.43 -1.50
N VAL A 49 -16.05 -14.76 -2.28
CA VAL A 49 -16.01 -15.97 -3.12
C VAL A 49 -15.49 -17.19 -2.35
N TYR A 50 -14.39 -17.03 -1.61
CA TYR A 50 -13.67 -18.14 -0.97
C TYR A 50 -13.83 -18.18 0.55
N GLY A 51 -14.52 -17.18 1.11
CA GLY A 51 -14.74 -17.06 2.55
C GLY A 51 -13.67 -16.26 3.29
N SER A 52 -13.95 -15.97 4.56
CA SER A 52 -13.12 -15.09 5.38
C SER A 52 -11.73 -15.66 5.70
N GLY A 53 -11.59 -16.98 5.82
CA GLY A 53 -10.34 -17.62 6.20
C GLY A 53 -9.22 -17.40 5.18
N LEU A 54 -9.51 -17.54 3.89
CA LEU A 54 -8.52 -17.30 2.83
C LEU A 54 -8.12 -15.82 2.77
N ALA A 55 -9.09 -14.92 2.87
CA ALA A 55 -8.81 -13.48 2.88
C ALA A 55 -7.93 -13.07 4.08
N MET A 56 -8.17 -13.63 5.27
CA MET A 56 -7.34 -13.38 6.45
C MET A 56 -5.93 -13.93 6.29
N ARG A 57 -5.80 -15.14 5.73
CA ARG A 57 -4.50 -15.74 5.44
C ARG A 57 -3.68 -14.87 4.47
N LEU A 58 -4.27 -14.43 3.36
CA LEU A 58 -3.58 -13.57 2.39
C LEU A 58 -3.21 -12.21 2.99
N ALA A 59 -4.05 -11.65 3.87
CA ALA A 59 -3.70 -10.42 4.58
C ALA A 59 -2.53 -10.63 5.56
N GLY A 60 -2.50 -11.79 6.24
CA GLY A 60 -1.41 -12.16 7.14
C GLY A 60 -0.10 -12.41 6.40
N GLU A 61 -0.15 -13.15 5.28
CA GLU A 61 1.03 -13.40 4.43
C GLU A 61 1.58 -12.10 3.84
N ASP A 62 0.73 -11.15 3.41
CA ASP A 62 1.14 -9.83 2.91
C ASP A 62 1.82 -8.99 4.03
N ALA A 63 1.30 -9.05 5.26
CA ALA A 63 1.91 -8.38 6.41
C ALA A 63 3.29 -8.99 6.75
N MET A 64 3.37 -10.33 6.81
CA MET A 64 4.64 -11.02 7.06
C MET A 64 5.67 -10.73 5.95
N ALA A 65 5.25 -10.73 4.68
CA ALA A 65 6.13 -10.47 3.54
C ALA A 65 6.65 -9.01 3.51
N SER A 66 5.95 -8.08 4.16
CA SER A 66 6.40 -6.68 4.26
C SER A 66 7.58 -6.51 5.22
N GLU A 67 7.70 -7.37 6.23
CA GLU A 67 8.77 -7.31 7.24
C GLU A 67 10.03 -8.08 6.83
N VAL A 68 9.89 -9.06 5.92
CA VAL A 68 11.02 -9.87 5.45
C VAL A 68 11.92 -9.04 4.53
N ALA A 69 13.11 -8.71 5.03
CA ALA A 69 14.19 -8.06 4.29
C ALA A 69 15.35 -9.03 3.99
N ARG A 70 16.16 -8.72 2.97
CA ARG A 70 17.38 -9.47 2.63
C ARG A 70 18.51 -9.16 3.63
N LEU A 71 19.72 -9.67 3.38
CA LEU A 71 20.90 -9.32 4.17
C LEU A 71 21.05 -7.79 4.29
N PRO A 72 21.53 -7.30 5.46
CA PRO A 72 21.77 -5.88 5.67
C PRO A 72 22.72 -5.33 4.60
N GLY A 73 22.33 -4.21 3.98
CA GLY A 73 23.08 -3.54 2.92
C GLY A 73 22.66 -3.93 1.49
N LEU A 74 21.80 -4.94 1.33
CA LEU A 74 21.15 -5.26 0.06
C LEU A 74 19.71 -4.75 0.06
N GLU A 75 19.33 -4.05 -1.01
CA GLU A 75 17.94 -3.62 -1.20
C GLU A 75 17.03 -4.87 -1.24
N SER A 76 15.93 -4.81 -0.47
CA SER A 76 14.94 -5.87 -0.49
C SER A 76 14.11 -5.72 -1.75
N SER A 77 14.12 -6.76 -2.59
CA SER A 77 13.29 -6.78 -3.80
C SER A 77 11.86 -7.30 -3.54
N HIS A 78 11.39 -7.32 -2.28
CA HIS A 78 10.04 -7.71 -1.83
C HIS A 78 9.36 -8.87 -2.60
N VAL A 79 10.14 -9.82 -3.12
CA VAL A 79 9.68 -10.82 -4.10
C VAL A 79 8.52 -11.63 -3.55
N LEU A 80 8.58 -12.01 -2.26
CA LEU A 80 7.49 -12.74 -1.62
C LEU A 80 6.18 -11.95 -1.60
N ARG A 81 6.25 -10.64 -1.38
CA ARG A 81 5.08 -9.77 -1.37
C ARG A 81 4.51 -9.64 -2.78
N ASP A 82 5.37 -9.49 -3.76
CA ASP A 82 4.98 -9.35 -5.16
C ASP A 82 4.38 -10.64 -5.71
N THR A 83 4.87 -11.81 -5.28
CA THR A 83 4.27 -13.10 -5.64
C THR A 83 2.90 -13.31 -5.00
N ILE A 84 2.70 -12.91 -3.74
CA ILE A 84 1.38 -13.00 -3.07
C ILE A 84 0.35 -12.08 -3.74
N ARG A 85 0.79 -10.91 -4.22
CA ARG A 85 -0.08 -9.95 -4.91
C ARG A 85 -0.34 -10.31 -6.37
N GLY A 86 0.52 -11.12 -6.97
CA GLY A 86 0.50 -11.44 -8.40
C GLY A 86 1.16 -10.38 -9.26
N ASP A 87 1.86 -9.42 -8.66
CA ASP A 87 2.54 -8.33 -9.37
C ASP A 87 3.82 -8.83 -10.07
N ALA A 88 4.39 -9.95 -9.60
CA ALA A 88 5.61 -10.56 -10.15
C ALA A 88 5.47 -11.06 -11.61
N GLU A 89 4.24 -11.20 -12.11
CA GLU A 89 3.96 -11.60 -13.50
C GLU A 89 3.82 -10.39 -14.45
N SER A 90 3.70 -9.18 -13.89
CA SER A 90 3.60 -7.94 -14.65
C SER A 90 4.95 -7.23 -14.71
N LEU A 91 5.26 -6.63 -15.86
CA LEU A 91 6.47 -5.82 -16.05
C LEU A 91 6.07 -4.34 -16.13
N GLY A 92 6.65 -3.54 -15.25
CA GLY A 92 6.53 -2.08 -15.26
C GLY A 92 7.53 -1.42 -16.20
N PHE A 93 7.38 -0.11 -16.42
CA PHE A 93 8.38 0.67 -17.16
C PHE A 93 9.66 0.83 -16.34
N GLU A 94 9.51 0.89 -15.02
CA GLU A 94 10.55 0.91 -14.00
C GLU A 94 11.49 -0.30 -14.09
N ASP A 95 10.99 -1.47 -14.48
CA ASP A 95 11.81 -2.70 -14.61
C ASP A 95 12.72 -2.66 -15.85
N VAL A 96 12.38 -1.84 -16.84
CA VAL A 96 13.18 -1.65 -18.06
C VAL A 96 14.30 -0.65 -17.83
N LEU A 97 14.15 0.23 -16.83
CA LEU A 97 15.16 1.20 -16.46
C LEU A 97 16.15 0.60 -15.47
N ASN A 98 17.40 1.07 -15.51
CA ASN A 98 18.37 0.73 -14.47
C ASN A 98 17.86 1.25 -13.12
N LEU A 99 18.07 0.46 -12.07
CA LEU A 99 17.79 0.90 -10.71
C LEU A 99 18.59 2.17 -10.41
N PRO A 100 18.09 3.09 -9.56
CA PRO A 100 18.85 4.28 -9.15
C PRO A 100 20.22 3.93 -8.54
N SER A 101 20.33 2.74 -7.93
CA SER A 101 21.57 2.17 -7.40
C SER A 101 22.57 1.69 -8.46
N GLU A 102 22.13 1.48 -9.69
CA GLU A 102 22.91 0.99 -10.83
C GLU A 102 23.29 2.11 -11.81
N ALA A 103 22.84 3.33 -11.55
CA ALA A 103 23.26 4.50 -12.32
C ALA A 103 24.79 4.66 -12.28
N ALA A 104 25.39 5.06 -13.41
CA ALA A 104 26.85 5.19 -13.52
C ALA A 104 27.44 6.22 -12.53
N GLU A 105 26.64 7.19 -12.12
CA GLU A 105 27.00 8.26 -11.17
C GLU A 105 26.80 7.85 -9.70
N ALA A 106 26.15 6.70 -9.44
CA ALA A 106 25.85 6.28 -8.08
C ALA A 106 27.13 5.81 -7.36
N PRO A 107 27.34 6.22 -6.09
CA PRO A 107 28.46 5.75 -5.30
C PRO A 107 28.33 4.23 -5.08
N LYS A 108 29.27 3.47 -5.63
CA LYS A 108 29.39 2.02 -5.43
C LYS A 108 29.91 1.74 -4.02
N ALA A 109 29.08 2.00 -3.01
CA ALA A 109 29.38 1.64 -1.63
C ALA A 109 29.43 0.11 -1.49
N SER A 110 30.47 -0.39 -0.82
CA SER A 110 30.60 -1.81 -0.52
C SER A 110 29.43 -2.29 0.36
N LEU A 111 29.05 -3.57 0.24
CA LEU A 111 28.05 -4.18 1.13
C LEU A 111 28.42 -4.02 2.61
N HIS A 112 29.73 -4.07 2.89
CA HIS A 112 30.29 -3.85 4.21
C HIS A 112 29.97 -2.45 4.73
N ASP A 113 30.28 -1.40 3.95
CA ASP A 113 30.03 0.00 4.33
C ASP A 113 28.52 0.27 4.53
N ARG A 114 27.67 -0.35 3.70
CA ARG A 114 26.21 -0.25 3.85
C ARG A 114 25.73 -0.93 5.14
N ALA A 115 26.25 -2.10 5.47
CA ALA A 115 25.93 -2.78 6.72
C ALA A 115 26.41 -1.99 7.94
N GLU A 116 27.63 -1.43 7.89
CA GLU A 116 28.17 -0.60 8.95
C GLU A 116 27.31 0.65 9.21
N ARG A 117 26.78 1.29 8.16
CA ARG A 117 25.85 2.43 8.28
C ARG A 117 24.52 2.03 8.92
N LEU A 118 23.98 0.86 8.57
CA LEU A 118 22.73 0.36 9.14
C LEU A 118 22.87 0.04 10.63
N TYR A 119 24.01 -0.51 11.05
CA TYR A 119 24.26 -0.88 12.45
C TYR A 119 24.95 0.22 13.27
N GLY A 120 25.33 1.34 12.65
CA GLY A 120 25.99 2.46 13.32
C GLY A 120 27.40 2.15 13.83
N ILE A 121 28.11 1.20 13.19
CA ILE A 121 29.41 0.69 13.66
C ILE A 121 30.58 1.37 12.92
N GLY A 122 30.37 1.88 11.70
CA GLY A 122 31.41 2.51 10.87
C GLY A 122 31.45 4.04 10.99
N GLY A 123 32.65 4.61 11.13
CA GLY A 123 32.92 6.03 11.41
C GLY A 123 32.59 7.05 10.29
N GLY A 124 31.59 6.80 9.45
CA GLY A 124 31.01 7.80 8.56
C GLY A 124 29.68 8.29 9.14
N GLY A 125 29.71 9.45 9.81
CA GLY A 125 28.51 10.08 10.38
C GLY A 125 27.42 10.35 9.33
N PRO A 126 26.17 10.59 9.75
CA PRO A 126 25.07 10.82 8.83
C PRO A 126 25.34 12.08 7.98
N GLU A 127 25.41 11.92 6.65
CA GLU A 127 25.23 13.06 5.75
C GLU A 127 23.77 13.52 5.91
N ILE A 128 23.61 14.53 6.75
CA ILE A 128 22.42 15.38 6.81
C ILE A 128 22.46 16.23 5.53
N ILE A 129 21.31 16.27 4.85
CA ILE A 129 20.97 17.08 3.66
C ILE A 129 21.55 18.49 3.75
#